data_AF-A0A3L8D9U9-F1
#
_entry.id   AF-A0A3L8D9U9-F1
#
_cell.length_a   1.000
_cell.length_b   1.000
_cell.length_c   1.000
_cell.angle_alpha   90.00
_cell.angle_beta   90.00
_cell.angle_gamma   90.00
#
_symmetry.space_group_name_H-M   'P 1'
#
loop_
_entity.id
_entity.type
_entity.pdbx_description
1 polymer ?
#
loop_
_entity_poly.entity_id
_entity_poly.type
_entity_poly.pdbx_seq_one_letter_code
_entity_poly.pdbx_strand_id
1 'polypeptide(L)'
;MHFVYGLANGNARQARRIYNDRYPNRHVPHVSTFIRIHQRLMETGSFARKTNDIPGRPRTKTPALEEAVLNEIEHHPETSTRKIAADLHALLPRDFPQRLIFCRCSKKSHEILNSLHRYSLLMRLISRETLS
;
A
#
# COMPACT_ATOMS: atom_id res chain seq x y z
N MET A 1 28.81 -11.41 -3.80
CA MET A 1 28.47 -12.53 -2.89
C MET A 1 28.73 -13.87 -3.55
N HIS A 2 28.05 -14.19 -4.66
CA HIS A 2 28.23 -15.45 -5.39
C HIS A 2 29.70 -15.74 -5.76
N PHE A 3 30.40 -14.74 -6.30
CA PHE A 3 31.83 -14.86 -6.63
C PHE A 3 32.69 -15.29 -5.43
N VAL A 4 32.47 -14.71 -4.25
CA VAL A 4 33.22 -15.05 -3.03
C VAL A 4 32.87 -16.46 -2.53
N TYR A 5 31.64 -16.90 -2.75
CA TYR A 5 31.22 -18.27 -2.45
C TYR A 5 31.92 -19.30 -3.36
N GLY A 6 32.09 -18.97 -4.65
CA GLY A 6 32.89 -19.74 -5.59
C GLY A 6 34.36 -19.80 -5.20
N LEU A 7 34.97 -18.66 -4.83
CA LEU A 7 36.35 -18.60 -4.33
C LEU A 7 36.57 -19.44 -3.06
N ALA A 8 35.52 -19.62 -2.26
CA ALA A 8 35.57 -20.45 -1.06
C ALA A 8 35.25 -21.94 -1.33
N ASN A 9 35.24 -22.37 -2.59
CA ASN A 9 34.88 -23.73 -3.01
C ASN A 9 33.55 -24.21 -2.42
N GLY A 10 32.55 -23.33 -2.37
CA GLY A 10 31.23 -23.65 -1.80
C GLY A 10 31.17 -23.65 -0.27
N ASN A 11 32.24 -23.26 0.44
CA ASN A 11 32.20 -23.12 1.89
C ASN A 11 31.65 -21.75 2.30
N ALA A 12 30.41 -21.72 2.78
CA ALA A 12 29.72 -20.48 3.12
C ALA A 12 30.34 -19.72 4.32
N ARG A 13 30.94 -20.44 5.29
CA ARG A 13 31.60 -19.80 6.45
C ARG A 13 32.90 -19.13 6.03
N GLN A 14 33.67 -19.81 5.19
CA GLN A 14 34.90 -19.26 4.64
C GLN A 14 34.60 -18.09 3.70
N ALA A 15 33.56 -18.20 2.87
CA ALA A 15 33.09 -17.11 2.01
C ALA A 15 32.73 -15.87 2.83
N ARG A 16 32.10 -16.03 3.99
CA ARG A 16 31.77 -14.92 4.90
C ARG A 16 33.01 -14.21 5.43
N ARG A 17 34.05 -14.95 5.83
CA ARG A 17 35.33 -14.37 6.28
C ARG A 17 36.00 -13.57 5.15
N ILE A 18 36.17 -14.21 3.99
CA ILE A 18 36.73 -13.55 2.79
C ILE A 18 35.93 -12.31 2.41
N TYR A 19 34.60 -12.35 2.55
CA TYR A 19 33.75 -11.21 2.27
C TYR A 19 33.98 -10.05 3.25
N ASN A 20 34.08 -10.34 4.54
CA ASN A 20 34.37 -9.36 5.58
C ASN A 20 35.74 -8.70 5.35
N ASP A 21 36.76 -9.50 5.09
CA ASP A 21 38.13 -9.01 4.89
C ASP A 21 38.24 -8.13 3.63
N ARG A 22 37.50 -8.48 2.57
CA ARG A 22 37.47 -7.71 1.32
C ARG A 22 36.63 -6.42 1.43
N TYR A 23 35.62 -6.40 2.28
CA TYR A 23 34.67 -5.29 2.40
C TYR A 23 34.40 -4.92 3.87
N PRO A 24 35.40 -4.40 4.60
CA PRO A 24 35.32 -4.21 6.05
C PRO A 24 34.24 -3.20 6.49
N ASN A 25 33.89 -2.23 5.65
CA ASN A 25 32.89 -1.20 5.96
C ASN A 25 31.46 -1.56 5.50
N ARG A 26 31.20 -2.82 5.15
CA ARG A 26 29.87 -3.28 4.70
C ARG A 26 29.25 -4.20 5.73
N HIS A 27 27.92 -4.20 5.79
CA HIS A 27 27.20 -5.20 6.58
C HIS A 27 27.49 -6.60 6.03
N VAL A 28 28.04 -7.46 6.87
CA VAL A 28 28.43 -8.83 6.49
C VAL A 28 27.16 -9.69 6.40
N PRO A 29 26.84 -10.27 5.23
CA PRO A 29 25.67 -11.12 5.10
C PRO A 29 25.78 -12.38 5.94
N HIS A 30 24.61 -12.91 6.32
CA HIS A 30 24.53 -14.21 6.95
C HIS A 30 25.02 -15.34 6.01
N VAL A 31 25.52 -16.43 6.60
CA VAL A 31 26.10 -17.59 5.88
C VAL A 31 25.09 -18.19 4.87
N SER A 32 23.81 -18.26 5.24
CA SER A 32 22.75 -18.77 4.37
C SER A 32 22.51 -17.92 3.12
N THR A 33 22.86 -16.63 3.14
CA THR A 33 22.71 -15.75 1.98
C THR A 33 23.62 -16.16 0.83
N PHE A 34 24.84 -16.62 1.12
CA PHE A 34 25.77 -17.11 0.10
C PHE A 34 25.22 -18.35 -0.62
N ILE A 35 24.68 -19.29 0.16
CA ILE A 35 24.07 -20.52 -0.34
C ILE A 35 22.86 -20.22 -1.23
N ARG A 36 21.92 -19.41 -0.72
CA ARG A 36 20.68 -19.08 -1.44
C ARG A 36 20.92 -18.35 -2.75
N ILE A 37 21.89 -17.43 -2.78
CA ILE A 37 22.25 -16.72 -4.02
C ILE A 37 22.82 -17.70 -5.05
N HIS A 38 23.67 -18.65 -4.63
CA HIS A 38 24.19 -19.68 -5.52
C HIS A 38 23.08 -20.61 -6.03
N GLN A 39 22.22 -21.12 -5.14
CA GLN A 39 21.06 -21.94 -5.51
C GLN A 39 20.15 -21.21 -6.50
N ARG A 40 19.81 -19.96 -6.23
CA ARG A 40 19.00 -19.13 -7.14
C ARG A 40 19.62 -19.02 -8.53
N LEU A 41 20.94 -18.84 -8.62
CA LEU A 41 21.62 -18.79 -9.91
C LEU A 41 21.52 -20.13 -10.64
N MET A 42 21.69 -21.25 -9.95
CA MET A 42 21.57 -22.59 -10.53
C MET A 42 20.14 -22.90 -10.99
N GLU A 43 19.14 -22.47 -10.23
CA GLU A 43 17.72 -22.76 -10.49
C GLU A 43 17.13 -21.85 -11.57
N THR A 44 17.43 -20.55 -11.54
CA THR A 44 16.76 -19.56 -12.41
C THR A 44 17.70 -18.87 -13.39
N GLY A 45 19.01 -19.13 -13.34
CA GLY A 45 20.01 -18.47 -14.19
C GLY A 45 20.15 -16.96 -13.97
N SER A 46 19.47 -16.39 -12.96
CA SER A 46 19.32 -14.95 -12.81
C SER A 46 19.19 -14.52 -11.35
N PHE A 47 19.83 -13.39 -11.02
CA PHE A 47 19.65 -12.71 -9.73
C PHE A 47 18.46 -11.75 -9.73
N ALA A 48 17.73 -11.62 -10.84
CA ALA A 48 16.57 -10.75 -10.93
C ALA A 48 15.55 -11.10 -9.85
N ARG A 49 14.96 -10.06 -9.25
CA ARG A 49 13.82 -10.25 -8.35
C ARG A 49 12.68 -10.87 -9.15
N LYS A 50 12.06 -11.92 -8.59
CA LYS A 50 10.81 -12.45 -9.13
C LYS A 50 9.72 -11.42 -8.84
N THR A 51 9.49 -10.51 -9.78
CA THR A 51 8.43 -9.50 -9.69
C THR A 51 7.08 -10.06 -10.10
N ASN A 52 7.08 -11.14 -10.89
CA ASN A 52 5.87 -11.70 -11.51
C ASN A 52 5.20 -12.76 -10.61
N ASP A 53 5.98 -13.46 -9.77
CA ASP A 53 5.50 -14.59 -8.95
C ASP A 53 5.06 -14.18 -7.54
N ILE A 54 5.32 -12.93 -7.11
CA ILE A 54 4.81 -12.40 -5.85
C ILE A 54 3.60 -11.54 -6.22
N PRO A 55 2.37 -12.09 -6.19
CA PRO A 55 1.20 -11.26 -6.45
C PRO A 55 1.17 -10.16 -5.39
N GLY A 56 1.36 -8.92 -5.84
CA GLY A 56 0.96 -7.75 -5.07
C GLY A 56 -0.56 -7.74 -4.89
N ARG A 57 -1.11 -6.60 -4.45
CA ARG A 57 -2.57 -6.41 -4.50
C ARG A 57 -3.04 -6.73 -5.94
N PRO A 58 -4.03 -7.62 -6.14
CA PRO A 58 -4.56 -7.92 -7.45
C PRO A 58 -4.91 -6.61 -8.16
N ARG A 59 -4.43 -6.43 -9.39
CA ARG A 59 -4.84 -5.28 -10.20
C ARG A 59 -6.32 -5.45 -10.51
N THR A 60 -7.14 -4.54 -10.00
CA THR A 60 -8.57 -4.43 -10.35
C THR A 60 -8.76 -3.95 -11.80
N LYS A 61 -7.70 -3.47 -12.44
CA LYS A 61 -7.72 -3.01 -13.82
C LYS A 61 -7.69 -4.21 -14.77
N THR A 62 -8.85 -4.53 -15.33
CA THR A 62 -8.95 -5.44 -16.48
C THR A 62 -8.75 -4.63 -17.76
N PRO A 63 -8.19 -5.21 -18.84
CA PRO A 63 -8.08 -4.53 -20.13
C PRO A 63 -9.43 -3.97 -20.61
N ALA A 64 -10.51 -4.74 -20.44
CA ALA A 64 -11.86 -4.31 -20.77
C ALA A 64 -12.32 -3.06 -20.00
N LEU A 65 -11.93 -2.92 -18.72
CA LEU A 65 -12.23 -1.71 -17.95
C LEU A 65 -11.39 -0.52 -18.42
N GLU A 66 -10.13 -0.75 -18.79
CA GLU A 66 -9.25 0.30 -19.32
C GLU A 66 -9.79 0.83 -20.65
N GLU A 67 -10.20 -0.05 -21.55
CA GLU A 67 -10.82 0.31 -22.84
C GLU A 67 -12.13 1.08 -22.66
N ALA A 68 -13.00 0.65 -21.74
CA ALA A 68 -14.24 1.36 -21.46
C ALA A 68 -14.01 2.78 -20.92
N VAL A 69 -13.00 2.97 -20.07
CA VAL A 69 -12.59 4.30 -19.58
C VAL A 69 -12.07 5.17 -20.72
N LEU A 70 -11.23 4.61 -21.60
CA LEU A 70 -10.68 5.35 -22.74
C LEU A 70 -11.77 5.79 -23.70
N ASN A 71 -12.71 4.89 -24.03
CA ASN A 71 -13.86 5.20 -24.88
C ASN A 71 -14.72 6.31 -24.27
N GLU A 72 -15.04 6.26 -22.97
CA GLU A 72 -15.87 7.28 -22.31
C GLU A 72 -15.22 8.67 -22.35
N ILE A 73 -13.90 8.75 -22.15
CA ILE A 73 -13.15 10.01 -22.22
C ILE A 73 -13.07 10.53 -23.67
N GLU A 74 -12.94 9.63 -24.64
CA GLU A 74 -12.90 10.01 -26.05
C GLU A 74 -14.23 10.59 -26.53
N HIS A 75 -15.36 10.01 -26.11
CA HIS A 75 -16.69 10.49 -26.49
C HIS A 75 -17.13 11.71 -25.68
N HIS A 76 -16.72 11.79 -24.40
CA HIS A 76 -17.12 12.83 -23.45
C HIS A 76 -15.93 13.32 -22.62
N PRO A 77 -15.05 14.18 -23.18
CA PRO A 77 -13.85 14.65 -22.48
C PRO A 77 -14.15 15.52 -21.25
N GLU A 78 -15.36 16.09 -21.17
CA GLU A 78 -15.86 16.84 -20.01
C GLU A 78 -16.29 15.94 -18.84
N THR A 79 -16.40 14.62 -19.05
CA THR A 79 -16.87 13.69 -18.03
C THR A 79 -15.85 13.57 -16.89
N SER A 80 -16.34 13.79 -15.67
CA SER A 80 -15.50 13.67 -14.48
C SER A 80 -15.09 12.23 -14.20
N THR A 81 -13.86 12.03 -13.72
CA THR A 81 -13.35 10.71 -13.31
C THR A 81 -14.24 9.99 -12.29
N ARG A 82 -14.94 10.74 -11.43
CA ARG A 82 -15.90 10.21 -10.45
C ARG A 82 -17.13 9.60 -11.11
N LYS A 83 -17.63 10.22 -12.19
CA LYS A 83 -18.77 9.74 -12.96
C LYS A 83 -18.41 8.45 -13.70
N ILE A 84 -17.28 8.45 -14.42
CA ILE A 84 -16.73 7.25 -15.08
C ILE A 84 -16.60 6.08 -14.11
N ALA A 85 -16.08 6.34 -12.90
CA ALA A 85 -15.89 5.29 -11.90
C ALA A 85 -17.20 4.73 -11.32
N ALA A 86 -18.28 5.53 -11.33
CA ALA A 86 -19.62 5.08 -10.96
C ALA A 86 -20.27 4.28 -12.10
N ASP A 87 -20.21 4.79 -13.33
CA ASP A 87 -20.87 4.20 -14.49
C ASP A 87 -20.23 2.88 -14.93
N LEU A 88 -18.90 2.79 -14.87
CA LEU A 88 -18.14 1.58 -15.21
C LEU A 88 -17.97 0.61 -14.03
N HIS A 89 -18.58 0.93 -12.87
CA HIS A 89 -18.39 0.19 -11.62
C HIS A 89 -16.92 -0.08 -11.27
N ALA A 90 -16.01 0.82 -11.69
CA ALA A 90 -14.58 0.74 -11.41
C ALA A 90 -14.28 0.87 -9.90
N LEU A 91 -15.21 1.50 -9.15
CA LEU A 91 -15.24 1.47 -7.70
C LEU A 91 -15.85 0.14 -7.25
N LEU A 92 -15.02 -0.87 -7.05
CA LEU A 92 -15.50 -2.16 -6.55
C LEU A 92 -16.25 -2.01 -5.20
N PRO A 93 -17.25 -2.86 -4.94
CA PRO A 93 -18.03 -2.92 -3.69
C PRO A 93 -17.21 -3.07 -2.39
N ARG A 94 -15.90 -3.36 -2.48
CA ARG A 94 -15.04 -3.58 -1.30
C ARG A 94 -14.73 -2.30 -0.51
N ASP A 95 -14.89 -1.13 -1.11
CA ASP A 95 -14.76 0.17 -0.44
C ASP A 95 -16.10 0.67 0.14
N PHE A 96 -17.22 0.02 -0.21
CA PHE A 96 -18.56 0.42 0.22
C PHE A 96 -18.77 0.28 1.74
N PRO A 97 -18.35 -0.82 2.42
CA PRO A 97 -18.46 -0.91 3.87
C PRO A 97 -17.59 0.13 4.59
N GLN A 98 -16.38 0.38 4.08
CA GLN A 98 -15.43 1.33 4.69
C GLN A 98 -15.89 2.79 4.51
N ARG A 99 -16.48 3.12 3.35
CA ARG A 99 -17.13 4.42 3.12
C ARG A 99 -18.44 4.59 3.91
N LEU A 100 -19.25 3.54 4.09
CA LEU A 100 -20.42 3.57 4.97
C LEU A 100 -20.02 3.78 6.43
N ILE A 101 -18.96 3.13 6.91
CA ILE A 101 -18.40 3.35 8.26
C ILE A 101 -17.93 4.80 8.40
N PHE A 102 -17.19 5.34 7.42
CA PHE A 102 -16.78 6.75 7.44
C PHE A 102 -17.98 7.72 7.44
N CYS A 103 -18.99 7.46 6.60
CA CYS A 103 -20.20 8.28 6.53
C CYS A 103 -21.01 8.22 7.83
N ARG A 104 -21.10 7.04 8.47
CA ARG A 104 -21.78 6.85 9.75
C ARG A 104 -21.03 7.51 10.91
N CYS A 105 -19.70 7.49 10.89
CA CYS A 105 -18.85 8.20 11.86
C CYS A 105 -18.98 9.72 11.71
N SER A 106 -18.93 10.24 10.47
CA SER A 106 -19.05 11.67 10.16
C SER A 106 -20.41 12.25 10.59
N LYS A 107 -21.52 11.55 10.29
CA LYS A 107 -22.87 11.99 10.71
C LYS A 107 -23.02 12.00 12.24
N LYS A 108 -22.45 11.00 12.93
CA LYS A 108 -22.50 10.90 14.39
C LYS A 108 -21.65 12.00 15.06
N SER A 109 -20.50 12.34 14.50
CA SER A 109 -19.67 13.47 14.96
C SER A 109 -20.39 14.82 14.79
N HIS A 110 -21.13 15.01 13.69
CA HIS A 110 -21.88 16.25 13.44
C HIS A 110 -23.09 16.41 14.38
N GLU A 111 -23.81 15.32 14.70
CA GLU A 111 -24.88 15.32 15.71
C GLU A 111 -24.37 15.61 17.11
N ILE A 112 -23.23 15.02 17.51
CA ILE A 112 -22.62 15.25 18.83
C ILE A 112 -22.15 16.70 18.96
N LEU A 113 -21.51 17.27 17.93
CA LEU A 113 -21.09 18.68 17.93
C LEU A 113 -22.29 19.64 17.99
N ASN A 114 -23.37 19.35 17.26
CA ASN A 114 -24.59 20.16 17.30
C ASN A 114 -25.37 20.04 18.61
N SER A 115 -25.30 18.89 19.28
CA SER A 115 -25.85 18.66 20.61
C SER A 115 -25.08 19.47 21.66
N LEU A 116 -23.76 19.34 21.70
CA LEU A 116 -22.89 20.08 22.63
C LEU A 116 -22.96 21.60 22.41
N HIS A 117 -23.05 22.06 21.16
CA HIS A 117 -23.22 23.48 20.87
C HIS A 117 -24.57 24.01 21.39
N ARG A 118 -25.66 23.23 21.23
CA ARG A 118 -26.97 23.57 21.80
C ARG A 118 -26.95 23.61 23.33
N TYR A 119 -26.35 22.62 23.99
CA TYR A 119 -26.20 22.64 25.46
C TYR A 119 -25.36 23.84 25.93
N SER A 120 -24.31 24.22 25.20
CA SER A 120 -23.50 25.40 25.54
C SER A 120 -24.26 26.72 25.39
N LEU A 121 -25.15 26.84 24.40
CA LEU A 121 -26.02 28.00 24.18
C LEU A 121 -27.12 28.07 25.26
N LEU A 122 -27.73 26.95 25.61
CA LEU A 122 -28.74 26.85 26.66
C LEU A 122 -28.16 27.25 28.02
N MET A 123 -26.96 26.77 28.36
CA MET A 123 -26.29 27.14 29.61
C MET A 123 -25.88 28.62 29.67
N ARG A 124 -25.54 29.25 28.52
CA ARG A 124 -25.30 30.70 28.45
C ARG A 124 -26.57 31.54 28.55
N LEU A 125 -27.70 31.05 28.07
CA LEU A 125 -29.00 31.71 28.23
C LEU A 125 -29.49 31.64 29.68
N ILE A 126 -29.40 30.46 30.30
CA ILE A 126 -29.75 30.27 31.72
C ILE A 126 -28.87 31.14 32.64
N SER A 127 -27.59 31.32 32.32
CA SER A 127 -26.68 32.17 33.10
C SER A 127 -26.90 33.69 32.90
N ARG A 128 -27.67 34.10 31.89
CA ARG A 128 -28.03 35.52 31.66
C ARG A 128 -29.34 35.92 32.32
N GLU A 129 -30.24 34.97 32.57
CA GLU A 129 -31.52 35.21 33.27
C GLU A 129 -31.38 35.29 34.79
N THR A 130 -30.26 34.83 35.37
CA THR A 130 -30.02 34.84 36.83
C THR A 130 -29.29 36.08 37.36
N LEU A 131 -29.11 37.12 36.53
CA LEU A 131 -28.45 38.39 36.88
C LEU A 131 -29.36 39.63 36.68
N SER A 132 -30.68 39.44 36.68
CA SER A 132 -31.69 40.50 36.87
C SER A 132 -32.38 40.34 38.22
#